data_AF-A0A968JYN3-F1
#
_entry.id   AF-A0A968JYN3-F1
#
_cell.length_a   1.000
_cell.length_b   1.000
_cell.length_c   1.000
_cell.angle_alpha   90.00
_cell.angle_beta   90.00
_cell.angle_gamma   90.00
#
_symmetry.space_group_name_H-M   'P 1'
#
loop_
_entity.id
_entity.type
_entity.pdbx_description
1 polymer ?
#
loop_
_entity_poly.entity_id
_entity_poly.type
_entity_poly.pdbx_seq_one_letter_code
_entity_poly.pdbx_strand_id
1 'polypeptide(L)'
;MDATPEMVLSILKQLVGVVGIAQSNIFIGDPFRTFRDNYYDLCHSVYPNVNYCDGLGINGRHQTVPTSEDLLVLSNGEVDVRIPQEYVDASYFINMPCLKSHDAGGITIAAKITRDQSYRTTPVPMNNRLWSCIRLFPLNDGSAGSNHRYRHLVDYMGHEHLGGKTLLVIVDGIWAGRNWDGRVEKWVMAPFNNDYPSSLFISQDLVAIEAVCFDFLLEEYKNKPSNQKYPYYAGTEDYIKQAADPANWADGISYDPENDGTPIGSLGVSEHWNNATDKKYTRDLGTGSGIELVKVTGNPGPPGSAPVNALNTSAQKVLLQCYPNPATSHIFFEYDLASPARVKAEIITLDGKKVETLFERNDYTGNHQVNYSVENLPAGMYLMTLTVNRNTSTIKFQVN
;
A
#
# COMPACT_ATOMS: atom_id res chain seq x y z
N MET A 1 2.08 -13.08 15.36
CA MET A 1 1.73 -11.65 15.37
C MET A 1 0.73 -11.39 14.27
N ASP A 2 -0.34 -10.72 14.66
CA ASP A 2 -1.37 -10.16 13.78
C ASP A 2 -1.37 -8.63 14.01
N ALA A 3 -2.10 -7.86 13.19
CA ALA A 3 -2.12 -6.40 13.28
C ALA A 3 -2.59 -5.91 14.66
N THR A 4 -2.17 -4.72 15.09
CA THR A 4 -2.55 -4.16 16.38
C THR A 4 -4.04 -3.73 16.35
N PRO A 5 -4.93 -4.23 17.25
CA PRO A 5 -6.35 -3.86 17.24
C PRO A 5 -6.62 -2.36 17.34
N GLU A 6 -5.80 -1.65 18.12
CA GLU A 6 -5.87 -0.20 18.28
C GLU A 6 -5.56 0.55 17.00
N MET A 7 -4.69 0.01 16.15
CA MET A 7 -4.40 0.57 14.84
C MET A 7 -5.57 0.38 13.88
N VAL A 8 -6.22 -0.79 13.91
CA VAL A 8 -7.46 -1.05 13.16
C VAL A 8 -8.54 -0.03 13.55
N LEU A 9 -8.78 0.16 14.85
CA LEU A 9 -9.74 1.17 15.33
C LEU A 9 -9.32 2.59 14.94
N SER A 10 -8.02 2.91 14.95
CA SER A 10 -7.52 4.24 14.58
C SER A 10 -7.78 4.56 13.11
N ILE A 11 -7.63 3.59 12.21
CA ILE A 11 -7.99 3.73 10.80
C ILE A 11 -9.50 3.96 10.66
N LEU A 12 -10.33 3.16 11.32
CA LEU A 12 -11.79 3.35 11.30
C LEU A 12 -12.20 4.76 11.79
N LYS A 13 -11.55 5.27 12.84
CA LYS A 13 -11.77 6.64 13.33
C LYS A 13 -11.46 7.70 12.29
N GLN A 14 -10.38 7.55 11.52
CA GLN A 14 -10.05 8.46 10.44
C GLN A 14 -11.06 8.36 9.29
N LEU A 15 -11.38 7.14 8.84
CA LEU A 15 -12.30 6.91 7.73
C LEU A 15 -13.71 7.44 8.03
N VAL A 16 -14.25 7.13 9.20
CA VAL A 16 -15.61 7.53 9.56
C VAL A 16 -15.65 8.97 10.10
N GLY A 17 -14.79 9.29 11.06
CA GLY A 17 -14.86 10.56 11.80
C GLY A 17 -14.22 11.76 11.10
N VAL A 18 -13.26 11.54 10.20
CA VAL A 18 -12.53 12.63 9.51
C VAL A 18 -12.89 12.66 8.02
N VAL A 19 -12.83 11.52 7.33
CA VAL A 19 -13.14 11.44 5.90
C VAL A 19 -14.65 11.43 5.65
N GLY A 20 -15.45 10.96 6.61
CA GLY A 20 -16.91 10.94 6.52
C GLY A 20 -17.46 9.75 5.71
N ILE A 21 -16.70 8.65 5.61
CA ILE A 21 -17.17 7.43 4.95
C ILE A 21 -18.28 6.79 5.80
N ALA A 22 -19.40 6.47 5.16
CA ALA A 22 -20.47 5.72 5.82
C ALA A 22 -19.94 4.35 6.28
N GLN A 23 -20.21 4.00 7.55
CA GLN A 23 -19.74 2.73 8.14
C GLN A 23 -20.10 1.50 7.29
N SER A 24 -21.31 1.48 6.73
CA SER A 24 -21.81 0.40 5.88
C SER A 24 -21.04 0.21 4.58
N ASN A 25 -20.22 1.18 4.18
CA ASN A 25 -19.36 1.10 2.99
C ASN A 25 -17.95 0.63 3.33
N ILE A 26 -17.67 0.31 4.59
CA ILE A 26 -16.37 -0.16 5.04
C ILE A 26 -16.45 -1.66 5.27
N PHE A 27 -15.57 -2.40 4.61
CA PHE A 27 -15.32 -3.81 4.84
C PHE A 27 -13.92 -3.94 5.44
N ILE A 28 -13.81 -4.63 6.58
CA ILE A 28 -12.54 -4.77 7.30
C ILE A 28 -12.41 -6.17 7.89
N GLY A 29 -11.26 -6.81 7.68
CA GLY A 29 -10.97 -8.08 8.31
C GLY A 29 -9.96 -8.92 7.56
N ASP A 30 -9.94 -10.21 7.88
CA ASP A 30 -9.18 -11.23 7.18
C ASP A 30 -10.18 -12.10 6.41
N PRO A 31 -10.45 -11.80 5.13
CA PRO A 31 -11.47 -12.48 4.35
C PRO A 31 -11.41 -14.01 4.39
N PHE A 32 -10.22 -14.59 4.59
CA PHE A 32 -10.02 -16.03 4.61
C PHE A 32 -10.00 -16.66 6.02
N ARG A 33 -9.52 -15.95 7.04
CA ARG A 33 -9.41 -16.47 8.42
C ARG A 33 -10.54 -15.96 9.29
N THR A 34 -10.47 -16.26 10.59
CA THR A 34 -11.42 -15.74 11.58
C THR A 34 -11.01 -14.36 12.06
N PHE A 35 -11.96 -13.43 12.05
CA PHE A 35 -11.75 -12.09 12.59
C PHE A 35 -11.96 -12.13 14.11
N ARG A 36 -10.89 -12.24 14.89
CA ARG A 36 -11.01 -12.61 16.32
C ARG A 36 -11.75 -11.57 17.19
N ASP A 37 -12.33 -12.02 18.30
CA ASP A 37 -13.13 -11.19 19.22
C ASP A 37 -12.39 -9.97 19.74
N ASN A 38 -11.08 -10.08 19.99
CA ASN A 38 -10.26 -8.95 20.45
C ASN A 38 -10.22 -7.77 19.45
N TYR A 39 -10.44 -8.02 18.15
CA TYR A 39 -10.58 -6.95 17.15
C TYR A 39 -12.03 -6.49 17.05
N TYR A 40 -12.95 -7.47 16.97
CA TYR A 40 -14.36 -7.22 16.81
C TYR A 40 -14.93 -6.40 17.96
N ASP A 41 -14.75 -6.82 19.20
CA ASP A 41 -15.30 -6.15 20.39
C ASP A 41 -14.80 -4.70 20.49
N LEU A 42 -13.50 -4.49 20.24
CA LEU A 42 -12.89 -3.16 20.27
C LEU A 42 -13.44 -2.25 19.16
N CYS A 43 -13.53 -2.74 17.93
CA CYS A 43 -13.93 -1.92 16.79
C CYS A 43 -15.45 -1.73 16.73
N HIS A 44 -16.20 -2.81 16.87
CA HIS A 44 -17.66 -2.87 16.76
C HIS A 44 -18.34 -2.08 17.89
N SER A 45 -17.74 -2.00 19.08
CA SER A 45 -18.28 -1.15 20.17
C SER A 45 -18.28 0.35 19.83
N VAL A 46 -17.46 0.78 18.86
CA VAL A 46 -17.40 2.17 18.38
C VAL A 46 -18.13 2.34 17.04
N TYR A 47 -17.99 1.38 16.13
CA TYR A 47 -18.52 1.44 14.77
C TYR A 47 -19.34 0.19 14.41
N PRO A 48 -20.54 0.02 14.99
CA PRO A 48 -21.31 -1.21 14.86
C PRO A 48 -21.85 -1.49 13.45
N ASN A 49 -21.86 -0.48 12.56
CA ASN A 49 -22.40 -0.62 11.21
C ASN A 49 -21.30 -0.90 10.16
N VAL A 50 -20.06 -1.15 10.57
CA VAL A 50 -18.97 -1.60 9.68
C VAL A 50 -19.10 -3.09 9.40
N ASN A 51 -18.78 -3.50 8.17
CA ASN A 51 -18.79 -4.91 7.80
C ASN A 51 -17.48 -5.58 8.25
N TYR A 52 -17.53 -6.27 9.38
CA TYR A 52 -16.39 -7.02 9.92
C TYR A 52 -16.31 -8.39 9.25
N CYS A 53 -15.35 -8.57 8.35
CA CYS A 53 -15.30 -9.68 7.40
C CYS A 53 -14.42 -10.82 7.89
N ASP A 54 -14.88 -12.04 7.69
CA ASP A 54 -14.10 -13.24 7.95
C ASP A 54 -14.53 -14.42 7.06
N GLY A 55 -13.77 -15.52 7.08
CA GLY A 55 -14.03 -16.68 6.23
C GLY A 55 -15.22 -17.56 6.69
N LEU A 56 -15.79 -17.34 7.87
CA LEU A 56 -16.78 -18.23 8.50
C LEU A 56 -18.17 -17.59 8.70
N GLY A 57 -18.29 -16.28 8.83
CA GLY A 57 -19.57 -15.59 9.04
C GLY A 57 -20.22 -15.82 10.41
N ILE A 58 -19.44 -16.18 11.43
CA ILE A 58 -19.98 -16.55 12.75
C ILE A 58 -20.00 -15.36 13.71
N ASN A 59 -20.81 -15.45 14.76
CA ASN A 59 -20.85 -14.46 15.86
C ASN A 59 -21.01 -13.00 15.36
N GLY A 60 -21.89 -12.78 14.38
CA GLY A 60 -22.24 -11.44 13.88
C GLY A 60 -21.25 -10.83 12.86
N ARG A 61 -20.30 -11.61 12.35
CA ARG A 61 -19.36 -11.19 11.30
C ARG A 61 -19.94 -11.43 9.91
N HIS A 62 -19.53 -10.58 8.97
CA HIS A 62 -19.82 -10.74 7.55
C HIS A 62 -18.98 -11.89 6.98
N GLN A 63 -19.61 -12.87 6.35
CA GLN A 63 -18.89 -13.93 5.67
C GLN A 63 -18.40 -13.45 4.32
N THR A 64 -17.11 -13.55 4.08
CA THR A 64 -16.53 -13.30 2.75
C THR A 64 -17.10 -14.28 1.73
N VAL A 65 -17.51 -13.77 0.58
CA VAL A 65 -18.02 -14.57 -0.52
C VAL A 65 -16.99 -14.57 -1.65
N PRO A 66 -16.47 -15.73 -2.11
CA PRO A 66 -15.62 -15.77 -3.29
C PRO A 66 -16.42 -15.49 -4.57
N THR A 67 -15.75 -14.94 -5.59
CA THR A 67 -16.32 -14.72 -6.92
C THR A 67 -16.88 -16.01 -7.54
N SER A 68 -17.87 -15.89 -8.42
CA SER A 68 -18.42 -17.05 -9.15
C SER A 68 -17.44 -17.58 -10.21
N GLU A 69 -16.63 -16.69 -10.78
CA GLU A 69 -15.61 -16.96 -11.78
C GLU A 69 -14.21 -16.87 -11.18
N ASP A 70 -13.26 -17.54 -11.83
CA ASP A 70 -11.84 -17.45 -11.50
C ASP A 70 -11.30 -16.20 -12.20
N LEU A 71 -10.96 -15.17 -11.42
CA LEU A 71 -10.57 -13.86 -11.93
C LEU A 71 -9.06 -13.67 -11.99
N LEU A 72 -8.29 -14.46 -11.22
CA LEU A 72 -6.83 -14.39 -11.22
C LEU A 72 -6.24 -15.62 -11.90
N VAL A 73 -5.41 -15.37 -12.92
CA VAL A 73 -4.55 -16.37 -13.55
C VAL A 73 -3.12 -16.11 -13.10
N LEU A 74 -2.44 -17.15 -12.60
CA LEU A 74 -1.02 -17.02 -12.29
C LEU A 74 -0.21 -17.11 -13.59
N SER A 75 0.74 -16.20 -13.78
CA SER A 75 1.51 -16.06 -15.03
C SER A 75 2.45 -17.22 -15.35
N ASN A 76 2.52 -18.25 -14.50
CA ASN A 76 3.09 -19.55 -14.85
C ASN A 76 2.08 -20.53 -15.50
N GLY A 77 0.88 -20.05 -15.83
CA GLY A 77 -0.20 -20.83 -16.43
C GLY A 77 -1.07 -21.59 -15.43
N GLU A 78 -0.84 -21.44 -14.11
CA GLU A 78 -1.74 -22.01 -13.12
C GLU A 78 -3.02 -21.18 -13.01
N VAL A 79 -4.16 -21.81 -13.24
CA VAL A 79 -5.50 -21.21 -13.20
C VAL A 79 -6.23 -21.59 -11.89
N ASP A 80 -7.51 -21.23 -11.79
CA ASP A 80 -8.43 -21.56 -10.70
C ASP A 80 -8.30 -20.73 -9.41
N VAL A 81 -7.98 -19.43 -9.53
CA VAL A 81 -7.94 -18.51 -8.38
C VAL A 81 -9.10 -17.52 -8.41
N ARG A 82 -9.99 -17.68 -7.44
CA ARG A 82 -11.07 -16.75 -7.10
C ARG A 82 -10.58 -15.75 -6.08
N ILE A 83 -11.22 -14.59 -6.06
CA ILE A 83 -10.95 -13.54 -5.09
C ILE A 83 -12.22 -13.21 -4.31
N PRO A 84 -12.15 -12.51 -3.18
CA PRO A 84 -13.33 -12.01 -2.48
C PRO A 84 -14.19 -11.14 -3.41
N GLN A 85 -15.50 -11.34 -3.44
CA GLN A 85 -16.42 -10.49 -4.20
C GLN A 85 -16.36 -9.06 -3.69
N GLU A 86 -16.19 -8.88 -2.37
CA GLU A 86 -16.00 -7.58 -1.74
C GLU A 86 -14.78 -6.82 -2.31
N TYR A 87 -13.77 -7.53 -2.83
CA TYR A 87 -12.60 -6.91 -3.45
C TYR A 87 -12.91 -6.42 -4.88
N VAL A 88 -13.74 -7.16 -5.61
CA VAL A 88 -14.26 -6.72 -6.92
C VAL A 88 -15.18 -5.52 -6.77
N ASP A 89 -15.99 -5.48 -5.71
CA ASP A 89 -16.97 -4.41 -5.48
C ASP A 89 -16.34 -3.14 -4.87
N ALA A 90 -15.22 -3.28 -4.16
CA ALA A 90 -14.54 -2.15 -3.52
C ALA A 90 -14.04 -1.12 -4.53
N SER A 91 -14.14 0.17 -4.18
CA SER A 91 -13.54 1.25 -4.97
C SER A 91 -12.02 1.33 -4.80
N TYR A 92 -11.51 1.01 -3.60
CA TYR A 92 -10.09 0.98 -3.28
C TYR A 92 -9.82 0.16 -2.01
N PHE A 93 -8.54 -0.16 -1.77
CA PHE A 93 -8.07 -0.82 -0.56
C PHE A 93 -7.12 0.05 0.26
N ILE A 94 -7.20 -0.13 1.57
CA ILE A 94 -6.13 0.22 2.50
C ILE A 94 -5.54 -1.09 2.98
N ASN A 95 -4.31 -1.39 2.57
CA ASN A 95 -3.62 -2.62 2.93
C ASN A 95 -2.84 -2.39 4.23
N MET A 96 -3.11 -3.20 5.27
CA MET A 96 -2.51 -3.02 6.61
C MET A 96 -1.74 -4.26 7.07
N PRO A 97 -0.56 -4.55 6.49
CA PRO A 97 0.24 -5.70 6.89
C PRO A 97 1.02 -5.48 8.17
N CYS A 98 1.42 -6.57 8.82
CA CYS A 98 2.45 -6.52 9.86
C CYS A 98 3.84 -6.53 9.22
N LEU A 99 4.81 -5.84 9.81
CA LEU A 99 6.22 -5.97 9.45
C LEU A 99 6.76 -7.32 9.95
N LYS A 100 6.94 -8.30 9.06
CA LYS A 100 7.27 -9.67 9.48
C LYS A 100 8.28 -10.37 8.56
N SER A 101 9.17 -11.18 9.15
CA SER A 101 10.00 -12.15 8.41
C SER A 101 9.29 -13.52 8.33
N HIS A 102 9.68 -14.40 7.40
CA HIS A 102 9.01 -15.71 7.26
C HIS A 102 9.93 -16.77 6.65
N ASP A 103 9.90 -17.98 7.22
CA ASP A 103 10.63 -19.16 6.73
C ASP A 103 10.20 -19.66 5.32
N ALA A 104 9.15 -19.08 4.75
CA ALA A 104 8.72 -19.26 3.38
C ALA A 104 8.43 -17.89 2.79
N GLY A 105 9.21 -17.48 1.81
CA GLY A 105 9.10 -16.15 1.19
C GLY A 105 10.08 -15.12 1.74
N GLY A 106 10.83 -15.45 2.80
CA GLY A 106 11.81 -14.58 3.46
C GLY A 106 11.18 -13.48 4.31
N ILE A 107 10.18 -12.78 3.77
CA ILE A 107 9.43 -11.70 4.42
C ILE A 107 7.91 -11.85 4.24
N THR A 108 7.13 -11.06 4.96
CA THR A 108 5.68 -10.98 4.87
C THR A 108 5.25 -9.55 5.19
N ILE A 109 4.84 -8.83 4.14
CA ILE A 109 4.33 -7.46 4.20
C ILE A 109 3.06 -7.39 3.31
N ALA A 110 2.90 -6.43 2.41
CA ALA A 110 1.64 -6.09 1.74
C ALA A 110 1.28 -7.08 0.64
N ALA A 111 2.23 -7.40 -0.25
CA ALA A 111 2.03 -8.29 -1.39
C ALA A 111 1.58 -9.69 -0.94
N LYS A 112 2.19 -10.20 0.13
CA LYS A 112 1.85 -11.51 0.68
C LYS A 112 0.47 -11.49 1.34
N ILE A 113 0.07 -10.39 1.98
CA ILE A 113 -1.30 -10.27 2.51
C ILE A 113 -2.33 -10.23 1.39
N THR A 114 -2.12 -9.46 0.33
CA THR A 114 -3.03 -9.45 -0.83
C THR A 114 -3.22 -10.85 -1.39
N ARG A 115 -2.13 -11.63 -1.49
CA ARG A 115 -2.16 -13.03 -1.87
C ARG A 115 -2.94 -13.91 -0.89
N ASP A 116 -2.73 -13.74 0.42
CA ASP A 116 -3.36 -14.53 1.49
C ASP A 116 -4.90 -14.48 1.47
N GLN A 117 -5.50 -13.54 0.73
CA GLN A 117 -6.94 -13.33 0.65
C GLN A 117 -7.62 -13.96 -0.58
N SER A 118 -6.89 -14.75 -1.38
CA SER A 118 -7.44 -15.42 -2.58
C SER A 118 -7.83 -16.89 -2.31
N TYR A 119 -8.76 -17.43 -3.10
CA TYR A 119 -9.33 -18.77 -2.96
C TYR A 119 -9.00 -19.65 -4.17
N ARG A 120 -8.44 -20.85 -3.94
CA ARG A 120 -8.39 -21.89 -4.98
C ARG A 120 -9.58 -22.84 -4.85
N THR A 121 -10.18 -23.23 -5.96
CA THR A 121 -11.41 -24.06 -6.01
C THR A 121 -11.16 -25.56 -5.77
N THR A 122 -9.90 -26.00 -5.69
CA THR A 122 -9.55 -27.41 -5.51
C THR A 122 -10.14 -28.01 -4.21
N PRO A 123 -10.48 -29.32 -4.19
CA PRO A 123 -11.20 -29.97 -3.10
C PRO A 123 -10.30 -30.28 -1.89
N VAL A 124 -9.44 -29.33 -1.52
CA VAL A 124 -8.68 -29.35 -0.27
C VAL A 124 -9.45 -28.59 0.80
N PRO A 125 -9.32 -28.95 2.08
CA PRO A 125 -9.91 -28.20 3.18
C PRO A 125 -9.50 -26.72 3.11
N MET A 126 -10.36 -25.82 3.59
CA MET A 126 -10.18 -24.36 3.44
C MET A 126 -8.75 -23.92 3.78
N ASN A 127 -8.19 -24.41 4.90
CA ASN A 127 -6.84 -24.11 5.37
C ASN A 127 -5.67 -24.54 4.44
N ASN A 128 -5.91 -25.38 3.43
CA ASN A 128 -4.88 -26.02 2.59
C ASN A 128 -4.86 -25.56 1.13
N ARG A 129 -5.81 -24.73 0.69
CA ARG A 129 -5.97 -24.34 -0.73
C ARG A 129 -4.83 -23.49 -1.29
N LEU A 130 -4.21 -22.66 -0.45
CA LEU A 130 -3.09 -21.78 -0.80
C LEU A 130 -1.70 -22.37 -0.46
N TRP A 131 -1.64 -23.50 0.24
CA TRP A 131 -0.36 -24.18 0.51
C TRP A 131 0.33 -24.68 -0.77
N SER A 132 -0.44 -24.88 -1.83
CA SER A 132 0.09 -25.25 -3.14
C SER A 132 1.11 -24.22 -3.66
N CYS A 133 0.87 -22.92 -3.48
CA CYS A 133 1.77 -21.86 -3.96
C CYS A 133 3.01 -21.64 -3.07
N ILE A 134 3.10 -22.29 -1.90
CA ILE A 134 4.29 -22.16 -1.03
C ILE A 134 5.56 -22.65 -1.73
N ARG A 135 5.43 -23.62 -2.64
CA ARG A 135 6.54 -24.09 -3.51
C ARG A 135 7.15 -23.01 -4.41
N LEU A 136 6.42 -21.90 -4.62
CA LEU A 136 6.86 -20.77 -5.46
C LEU A 136 7.55 -19.68 -4.63
N PHE A 137 7.48 -19.76 -3.30
CA PHE A 137 8.25 -18.89 -2.42
C PHE A 137 9.71 -19.35 -2.34
N PRO A 138 10.67 -18.43 -2.14
CA PRO A 138 12.00 -18.80 -1.71
C PRO A 138 11.96 -19.56 -0.37
N LEU A 139 12.72 -20.66 -0.30
CA LEU A 139 12.82 -21.56 0.86
C LEU A 139 14.28 -21.75 1.27
N ASN A 140 14.50 -22.06 2.56
CA ASN A 140 15.83 -22.24 3.16
C ASN A 140 16.63 -23.43 2.60
N ASP A 141 15.93 -24.44 2.10
CA ASP A 141 16.53 -25.68 1.61
C ASP A 141 17.09 -25.56 0.17
N GLY A 142 17.01 -24.36 -0.41
CA GLY A 142 17.47 -24.08 -1.77
C GLY A 142 16.58 -24.69 -2.87
N SER A 143 15.56 -25.47 -2.53
CA SER A 143 14.66 -26.11 -3.51
C SER A 143 13.90 -25.08 -4.37
N ALA A 144 13.61 -23.92 -3.76
CA ALA A 144 12.98 -22.77 -4.41
C ALA A 144 13.81 -21.47 -4.33
N GLY A 145 15.01 -21.54 -3.74
CA GLY A 145 15.87 -20.40 -3.40
C GLY A 145 16.98 -20.09 -4.41
N SER A 146 16.66 -19.93 -5.69
CA SER A 146 17.57 -19.24 -6.63
C SER A 146 16.97 -17.89 -7.01
N ASN A 147 17.81 -16.88 -7.23
CA ASN A 147 17.39 -15.60 -7.77
C ASN A 147 16.78 -15.79 -9.17
N HIS A 148 16.01 -14.80 -9.63
CA HIS A 148 15.48 -14.71 -10.98
C HIS A 148 14.51 -15.86 -11.36
N ARG A 149 13.69 -16.31 -10.40
CA ARG A 149 12.58 -17.24 -10.65
C ARG A 149 11.25 -16.50 -10.71
N TYR A 150 10.25 -17.10 -11.34
CA TYR A 150 8.87 -16.66 -11.26
C TYR A 150 8.42 -16.48 -9.80
N ARG A 151 7.83 -15.32 -9.49
CA ARG A 151 7.27 -15.00 -8.18
C ARG A 151 5.81 -14.57 -8.32
N HIS A 152 4.94 -15.51 -8.03
CA HIS A 152 3.48 -15.32 -8.05
C HIS A 152 2.96 -14.08 -7.29
N LEU A 153 3.70 -13.52 -6.32
CA LEU A 153 3.29 -12.30 -5.62
C LEU A 153 3.08 -11.12 -6.58
N VAL A 154 3.84 -11.06 -7.67
CA VAL A 154 3.74 -10.00 -8.68
C VAL A 154 2.37 -10.02 -9.36
N ASP A 155 1.78 -11.20 -9.60
CA ASP A 155 0.42 -11.32 -10.14
C ASP A 155 -0.63 -10.66 -9.22
N TYR A 156 -0.56 -10.90 -7.91
CA TYR A 156 -1.50 -10.29 -6.96
C TYR A 156 -1.29 -8.78 -6.82
N MET A 157 -0.04 -8.31 -6.95
CA MET A 157 0.28 -6.88 -6.96
C MET A 157 -0.19 -6.19 -8.24
N GLY A 158 -0.13 -6.89 -9.38
CA GLY A 158 -0.50 -6.36 -10.69
C GLY A 158 -1.99 -6.40 -10.98
N HIS A 159 -2.72 -7.35 -10.38
CA HIS A 159 -4.12 -7.60 -10.72
C HIS A 159 -5.05 -6.41 -10.39
N GLU A 160 -5.92 -6.04 -11.33
CA GLU A 160 -6.75 -4.83 -11.28
C GLU A 160 -7.67 -4.76 -10.06
N HIS A 161 -8.29 -5.88 -9.65
CA HIS A 161 -9.15 -5.94 -8.47
C HIS A 161 -8.41 -6.23 -7.17
N LEU A 162 -7.08 -6.37 -7.21
CA LEU A 162 -6.23 -6.65 -6.05
C LEU A 162 -5.26 -5.47 -5.83
N GLY A 163 -3.99 -5.62 -6.21
CA GLY A 163 -3.01 -4.56 -6.08
C GLY A 163 -3.38 -3.27 -6.83
N GLY A 164 -4.05 -3.38 -7.99
CA GLY A 164 -4.51 -2.23 -8.78
C GLY A 164 -5.50 -1.30 -8.07
N LYS A 165 -6.18 -1.77 -7.03
CA LYS A 165 -7.08 -0.97 -6.17
C LYS A 165 -6.42 -0.47 -4.89
N THR A 166 -5.15 -0.79 -4.63
CA THR A 166 -4.49 -0.38 -3.38
C THR A 166 -4.18 1.12 -3.39
N LEU A 167 -4.92 1.88 -2.58
CA LEU A 167 -4.73 3.33 -2.44
C LEU A 167 -3.60 3.68 -1.46
N LEU A 168 -3.49 2.90 -0.39
CA LEU A 168 -2.60 3.17 0.72
C LEU A 168 -2.15 1.86 1.36
N VAL A 169 -0.86 1.75 1.66
CA VAL A 169 -0.28 0.68 2.47
C VAL A 169 0.17 1.26 3.80
N ILE A 170 -0.25 0.63 4.90
CA ILE A 170 0.14 0.98 6.27
C ILE A 170 0.73 -0.26 6.93
N VAL A 171 2.06 -0.39 6.93
CA VAL A 171 2.74 -1.50 7.59
C VAL A 171 2.81 -1.24 9.09
N ASP A 172 2.15 -2.10 9.86
CA ASP A 172 2.23 -2.16 11.32
C ASP A 172 3.57 -2.79 11.75
N GLY A 173 4.52 -1.92 12.08
CA GLY A 173 5.81 -2.25 12.66
C GLY A 173 5.89 -1.92 14.14
N ILE A 174 4.78 -1.81 14.88
CA ILE A 174 4.83 -1.48 16.32
C ILE A 174 5.69 -2.52 17.05
N TRP A 175 5.47 -3.79 16.71
CA TRP A 175 6.13 -4.92 17.37
C TRP A 175 7.16 -5.63 16.48
N ALA A 176 6.88 -5.72 15.16
CA ALA A 176 7.55 -6.58 14.18
C ALA A 176 7.71 -8.07 14.56
N GLY A 177 7.40 -8.96 13.61
CA GLY A 177 7.33 -10.40 13.86
C GLY A 177 8.48 -11.18 13.24
N ARG A 178 8.97 -12.19 13.95
CA ARG A 178 9.78 -13.26 13.37
C ARG A 178 8.90 -14.46 13.01
N ASN A 179 9.09 -14.97 11.80
CA ASN A 179 8.45 -16.16 11.25
C ASN A 179 6.91 -16.10 11.12
N TRP A 180 6.30 -17.15 10.58
CA TRP A 180 4.86 -17.26 10.33
C TRP A 180 4.02 -17.09 11.61
N ASP A 181 4.49 -17.64 12.73
CA ASP A 181 3.90 -17.52 14.06
C ASP A 181 4.02 -16.09 14.62
N GLY A 182 4.90 -15.28 14.02
CA GLY A 182 5.10 -13.86 14.29
C GLY A 182 5.49 -13.64 15.74
N ARG A 183 6.59 -14.28 16.15
CA ARG A 183 7.21 -14.04 17.46
C ARG A 183 7.68 -12.60 17.51
N VAL A 184 7.15 -11.86 18.46
CA VAL A 184 7.53 -10.46 18.70
C VAL A 184 8.97 -10.42 19.20
N GLU A 185 9.83 -9.64 18.57
CA GLU A 185 11.24 -9.50 18.96
C GLU A 185 11.64 -8.04 19.04
N LYS A 186 12.50 -7.72 20.02
CA LYS A 186 13.18 -6.44 20.07
C LYS A 186 14.23 -6.36 18.98
N TRP A 187 14.36 -5.19 18.37
CA TRP A 187 15.32 -4.94 17.31
C TRP A 187 16.61 -4.39 17.88
N VAL A 188 17.73 -4.95 17.42
CA VAL A 188 19.07 -4.53 17.82
C VAL A 188 19.61 -3.41 16.96
N MET A 189 19.14 -3.28 15.71
CA MET A 189 19.59 -2.23 14.81
C MET A 189 19.20 -0.83 15.33
N ALA A 190 20.02 0.17 15.00
CA ALA A 190 19.69 1.56 15.27
C ALA A 190 18.53 2.04 14.36
N PRO A 191 17.59 2.84 14.89
CA PRO A 191 17.63 3.52 16.19
C PRO A 191 16.98 2.76 17.35
N PHE A 192 16.54 1.51 17.16
CA PHE A 192 15.73 0.78 18.13
C PHE A 192 16.54 0.26 19.33
N ASN A 193 17.82 -0.08 19.13
CA ASN A 193 18.79 -0.31 20.22
C ASN A 193 18.29 -1.24 21.34
N ASN A 194 17.86 -2.45 20.97
CA ASN A 194 17.25 -3.45 21.86
C ASN A 194 15.87 -3.03 22.42
N ASP A 195 15.06 -2.42 21.56
CA ASP A 195 13.66 -2.11 21.82
C ASP A 195 12.76 -2.52 20.65
N TYR A 196 11.44 -2.47 20.85
CA TYR A 196 10.49 -2.73 19.77
C TYR A 196 10.50 -1.61 18.74
N PRO A 197 10.26 -1.90 17.45
CA PRO A 197 10.42 -0.88 16.43
C PRO A 197 9.46 0.30 16.62
N SER A 198 8.29 0.09 17.24
CA SER A 198 7.35 1.15 17.61
C SER A 198 7.04 2.08 16.43
N SER A 199 6.96 1.50 15.24
CA SER A 199 6.98 2.24 13.97
C SER A 199 5.80 1.89 13.09
N LEU A 200 5.40 2.83 12.25
CA LEU A 200 4.50 2.61 11.13
C LEU A 200 5.22 3.01 9.84
N PHE A 201 5.06 2.22 8.79
CA PHE A 201 5.53 2.59 7.45
C PHE A 201 4.31 2.82 6.57
N ILE A 202 4.30 3.93 5.84
CA ILE A 202 3.13 4.35 5.06
C ILE A 202 3.60 4.74 3.66
N SER A 203 2.91 4.22 2.64
CA SER A 203 3.21 4.52 1.23
C SER A 203 1.97 4.37 0.36
N GLN A 204 1.94 5.11 -0.75
CA GLN A 204 1.01 4.87 -1.86
C GLN A 204 1.66 4.06 -3.00
N ASP A 205 2.99 3.91 -3.00
CA ASP A 205 3.72 3.02 -3.90
C ASP A 205 3.86 1.65 -3.24
N LEU A 206 3.23 0.63 -3.85
CA LEU A 206 3.15 -0.74 -3.37
C LEU A 206 4.50 -1.47 -3.45
N VAL A 207 5.41 -1.07 -4.34
CA VAL A 207 6.73 -1.69 -4.48
C VAL A 207 7.74 -1.01 -3.55
N ALA A 208 7.70 0.31 -3.44
CA ALA A 208 8.62 1.06 -2.60
C ALA A 208 8.49 0.68 -1.12
N ILE A 209 7.26 0.46 -0.63
CA ILE A 209 7.03 0.04 0.76
C ILE A 209 7.62 -1.34 1.05
N GLU A 210 7.54 -2.26 0.09
CA GLU A 210 8.15 -3.59 0.19
C GLU A 210 9.68 -3.47 0.25
N ALA A 211 10.27 -2.66 -0.64
CA ALA A 211 11.72 -2.43 -0.68
C ALA A 211 12.24 -1.79 0.61
N VAL A 212 11.57 -0.74 1.11
CA VAL A 212 11.95 -0.09 2.37
C VAL A 212 11.85 -1.06 3.55
N CYS A 213 10.72 -1.74 3.71
CA CYS A 213 10.56 -2.70 4.80
C CYS A 213 11.54 -3.88 4.69
N PHE A 214 11.90 -4.29 3.47
CA PHE A 214 12.93 -5.30 3.23
C PHE A 214 14.31 -4.84 3.70
N ASP A 215 14.72 -3.59 3.43
CA ASP A 215 15.99 -3.04 3.91
C ASP A 215 16.09 -3.06 5.46
N PHE A 216 15.01 -2.66 6.14
CA PHE A 216 14.92 -2.74 7.60
C PHE A 216 15.04 -4.18 8.11
N LEU A 217 14.37 -5.13 7.47
CA LEU A 217 14.47 -6.54 7.84
C LEU A 217 15.84 -7.14 7.52
N LEU A 218 16.48 -6.79 6.42
CA LEU A 218 17.85 -7.22 6.10
C LEU A 218 18.83 -6.77 7.19
N GLU A 219 18.80 -5.48 7.54
CA GLU A 219 19.71 -4.91 8.53
C GLU A 219 19.49 -5.51 9.93
N GLU A 220 18.25 -5.67 10.38
CA GLU A 220 17.96 -6.32 11.67
C GLU A 220 18.41 -7.79 11.69
N TYR A 221 18.29 -8.49 10.55
CA TYR A 221 18.56 -9.93 10.47
C TYR A 221 20.02 -10.28 10.19
N LYS A 222 20.88 -9.30 9.90
CA LYS A 222 22.28 -9.52 9.50
C LYS A 222 23.09 -10.35 10.50
N ASN A 223 22.79 -10.23 11.79
CA ASN A 223 23.49 -10.91 12.89
C ASN A 223 22.66 -12.01 13.56
N LYS A 224 21.46 -12.32 13.05
CA LYS A 224 20.63 -13.42 13.58
C LYS A 224 21.26 -14.77 13.23
N PRO A 225 20.99 -15.84 14.00
CA PRO A 225 21.43 -17.19 13.67
C PRO A 225 21.00 -17.62 12.26
N SER A 226 21.80 -18.44 11.56
CA SER A 226 21.55 -18.82 10.16
C SER A 226 20.16 -19.43 9.92
N ASN A 227 19.62 -20.17 10.89
CA ASN A 227 18.27 -20.76 10.82
C ASN A 227 17.12 -19.75 11.00
N GLN A 228 17.43 -18.47 11.19
CA GLN A 228 16.48 -17.38 11.34
C GLN A 228 16.70 -16.26 10.31
N LYS A 229 17.76 -16.32 9.48
CA LYS A 229 18.08 -15.30 8.48
C LYS A 229 17.14 -15.36 7.26
N TYR A 230 15.83 -15.32 7.49
CA TYR A 230 14.82 -15.43 6.45
C TYR A 230 14.94 -14.37 5.35
N PRO A 231 15.17 -13.06 5.66
CA PRO A 231 15.33 -12.05 4.61
C PRO A 231 16.53 -12.29 3.67
N TYR A 232 17.49 -13.13 4.10
CA TYR A 232 18.69 -13.48 3.32
C TYR A 232 18.49 -14.71 2.43
N TYR A 233 17.30 -15.29 2.37
CA TYR A 233 17.05 -16.37 1.41
C TYR A 233 17.20 -15.83 -0.01
N ALA A 234 17.95 -16.56 -0.83
CA ALA A 234 18.07 -16.23 -2.24
C ALA A 234 16.69 -16.20 -2.90
N GLY A 235 16.42 -15.12 -3.64
CA GLY A 235 15.14 -14.84 -4.27
C GLY A 235 14.07 -14.19 -3.37
N THR A 236 14.38 -13.84 -2.12
CA THR A 236 13.45 -13.08 -1.24
C THR A 236 12.99 -11.78 -1.89
N GLU A 237 13.91 -11.08 -2.55
CA GLU A 237 13.66 -9.78 -3.17
C GLU A 237 13.19 -9.88 -4.63
N ASP A 238 13.19 -11.08 -5.23
CA ASP A 238 12.91 -11.25 -6.67
C ASP A 238 11.57 -10.61 -7.06
N TYR A 239 10.53 -10.78 -6.24
CA TYR A 239 9.21 -10.24 -6.55
C TYR A 239 9.16 -8.71 -6.49
N ILE A 240 9.97 -8.09 -5.61
CA ILE A 240 10.06 -6.63 -5.50
C ILE A 240 10.72 -6.07 -6.77
N LYS A 241 11.81 -6.70 -7.21
CA LYS A 241 12.52 -6.33 -8.47
C LYS A 241 11.67 -6.57 -9.71
N GLN A 242 10.95 -7.69 -9.75
CA GLN A 242 10.07 -8.06 -10.87
C GLN A 242 8.84 -7.16 -10.97
N ALA A 243 8.28 -6.74 -9.83
CA ALA A 243 7.19 -5.76 -9.79
C ALA A 243 7.68 -4.35 -10.20
N ALA A 244 8.94 -4.00 -9.91
CA ALA A 244 9.50 -2.71 -10.26
C ALA A 244 9.85 -2.57 -11.75
N ASP A 245 10.39 -3.63 -12.36
CA ASP A 245 10.95 -3.56 -13.72
C ASP A 245 10.84 -4.90 -14.46
N PRO A 246 10.14 -4.93 -15.61
CA PRO A 246 10.06 -6.11 -16.48
C PRO A 246 11.39 -6.72 -16.90
N ALA A 247 12.49 -5.96 -16.90
CA ALA A 247 13.82 -6.49 -17.16
C ALA A 247 14.29 -7.53 -16.13
N ASN A 248 13.64 -7.61 -14.95
CA ASN A 248 13.93 -8.60 -13.91
C ASN A 248 13.02 -9.83 -13.96
N TRP A 249 12.06 -9.91 -14.89
CA TRP A 249 11.18 -11.07 -15.04
C TRP A 249 11.97 -12.32 -15.37
N ALA A 250 11.54 -13.45 -14.81
CA ALA A 250 12.18 -14.72 -15.06
C ALA A 250 11.97 -15.19 -16.51
N ASP A 251 12.89 -15.99 -17.02
CA ASP A 251 12.82 -16.54 -18.38
C ASP A 251 11.47 -17.20 -18.67
N GLY A 252 10.86 -16.80 -19.78
CA GLY A 252 9.58 -17.36 -20.24
C GLY A 252 8.34 -16.89 -19.47
N ILE A 253 8.49 -15.93 -18.54
CA ILE A 253 7.36 -15.32 -17.82
C ILE A 253 7.03 -13.97 -18.42
N SER A 254 5.74 -13.74 -18.63
CA SER A 254 5.14 -12.43 -18.85
C SER A 254 4.01 -12.28 -17.85
N TYR A 255 4.08 -11.30 -16.96
CA TYR A 255 3.05 -11.16 -15.92
C TYR A 255 1.76 -10.56 -16.52
N ASP A 256 0.71 -11.36 -16.60
CA ASP A 256 -0.62 -11.00 -17.13
C ASP A 256 -1.70 -11.68 -16.24
N PRO A 257 -1.94 -11.12 -15.04
CA PRO A 257 -2.77 -11.78 -14.04
C PRO A 257 -4.26 -11.81 -14.38
N GLU A 258 -4.73 -10.92 -15.27
CA GLU A 258 -6.09 -10.89 -15.82
C GLU A 258 -6.26 -11.84 -17.02
N ASN A 259 -5.14 -12.29 -17.63
CA ASN A 259 -5.11 -13.10 -18.84
C ASN A 259 -5.89 -12.45 -20.01
N ASP A 260 -5.72 -11.13 -20.16
CA ASP A 260 -6.35 -10.33 -21.22
C ASP A 260 -5.42 -10.10 -22.43
N GLY A 261 -4.17 -10.59 -22.35
CA GLY A 261 -3.15 -10.44 -23.36
C GLY A 261 -2.26 -9.21 -23.16
N THR A 262 -2.46 -8.43 -22.09
CA THR A 262 -1.71 -7.22 -21.76
C THR A 262 -0.85 -7.44 -20.52
N PRO A 263 0.47 -7.64 -20.68
CA PRO A 263 1.35 -7.76 -19.54
C PRO A 263 1.39 -6.48 -18.71
N ILE A 264 1.54 -6.64 -17.40
CA ILE A 264 1.72 -5.51 -16.49
C ILE A 264 3.02 -4.76 -16.78
N GLY A 265 3.02 -3.46 -16.48
CA GLY A 265 4.23 -2.63 -16.48
C GLY A 265 4.94 -2.62 -15.13
N SER A 266 5.71 -1.56 -14.89
CA SER A 266 6.22 -1.24 -13.57
C SER A 266 5.06 -0.91 -12.61
N LEU A 267 5.06 -1.54 -11.44
CA LEU A 267 4.08 -1.31 -10.38
C LEU A 267 4.55 -0.31 -9.33
N GLY A 268 5.79 0.19 -9.44
CA GLY A 268 6.39 1.08 -8.46
C GLY A 268 7.92 1.03 -8.49
N VAL A 269 8.55 1.69 -7.51
CA VAL A 269 10.01 1.82 -7.45
C VAL A 269 10.63 0.82 -6.48
N SER A 270 11.69 0.13 -6.90
CA SER A 270 12.54 -0.69 -6.04
C SER A 270 13.98 -0.20 -6.09
N GLU A 271 14.54 0.10 -4.92
CA GLU A 271 15.95 0.43 -4.72
C GLU A 271 16.31 0.23 -3.24
N HIS A 272 17.59 0.20 -2.93
CA HIS A 272 18.09 0.11 -1.56
C HIS A 272 18.57 1.48 -1.07
N TRP A 273 18.54 1.68 0.24
CA TRP A 273 19.22 2.81 0.82
C TRP A 273 20.74 2.76 0.57
N ASN A 274 21.42 3.88 0.79
CA ASN A 274 22.86 3.98 0.72
C ASN A 274 23.59 3.23 1.86
N ASN A 275 23.07 3.32 3.09
CA ASN A 275 23.60 2.64 4.28
C ASN A 275 22.57 2.63 5.43
N ALA A 276 22.74 1.69 6.37
CA ALA A 276 21.84 1.49 7.50
C ALA A 276 21.79 2.64 8.52
N THR A 277 22.74 3.58 8.50
CA THR A 277 22.74 4.74 9.41
C THR A 277 21.86 5.85 8.83
N ASP A 278 22.18 6.31 7.63
CA ASP A 278 21.50 7.43 6.98
C ASP A 278 20.12 7.02 6.46
N LYS A 279 20.03 5.80 5.91
CA LYS A 279 18.84 5.22 5.28
C LYS A 279 18.29 6.12 4.16
N LYS A 280 19.17 6.62 3.29
CA LYS A 280 18.83 7.53 2.20
C LYS A 280 18.76 6.80 0.86
N TYR A 281 17.70 7.05 0.13
CA TYR A 281 17.41 6.54 -1.21
C TYR A 281 17.70 7.60 -2.29
N THR A 282 17.45 7.32 -3.56
CA THR A 282 17.92 8.21 -4.64
C THR A 282 17.26 9.59 -4.64
N ARG A 283 16.00 9.69 -4.18
CA ARG A 283 15.33 10.99 -4.02
C ARG A 283 15.83 11.73 -2.76
N ASP A 284 16.10 11.02 -1.66
CA ASP A 284 16.76 11.61 -0.48
C ASP A 284 18.15 12.20 -0.81
N LEU A 285 18.87 11.56 -1.74
CA LEU A 285 20.22 11.94 -2.17
C LEU A 285 20.24 13.01 -3.27
N GLY A 286 19.08 13.34 -3.86
CA GLY A 286 19.01 14.25 -5.01
C GLY A 286 19.63 13.68 -6.30
N THR A 287 19.88 12.36 -6.36
CA THR A 287 20.50 11.69 -7.50
C THR A 287 19.48 11.06 -8.45
N GLY A 288 18.20 10.99 -8.06
CA GLY A 288 17.13 10.41 -8.86
C GLY A 288 15.75 10.84 -8.39
N SER A 289 14.71 10.24 -8.98
CA SER A 289 13.31 10.43 -8.63
C SER A 289 12.70 9.22 -7.92
N GLY A 290 13.55 8.36 -7.33
CA GLY A 290 13.12 7.14 -6.67
C GLY A 290 12.52 7.37 -5.29
N ILE A 291 12.86 6.51 -4.34
CA ILE A 291 12.32 6.52 -2.99
C ILE A 291 12.89 7.72 -2.21
N GLU A 292 12.05 8.31 -1.36
CA GLU A 292 12.47 9.22 -0.28
C GLU A 292 11.87 8.69 1.02
N LEU A 293 12.72 8.44 2.01
CA LEU A 293 12.29 7.97 3.32
C LEU A 293 12.12 9.14 4.27
N VAL A 294 10.89 9.67 4.35
CA VAL A 294 10.55 10.76 5.27
C VAL A 294 10.34 10.22 6.68
N LYS A 295 11.20 10.61 7.62
CA LYS A 295 11.09 10.24 9.04
C LYS A 295 10.24 11.26 9.79
N VAL A 296 9.08 10.83 10.26
CA VAL A 296 8.23 11.63 11.14
C VAL A 296 8.52 11.24 12.59
N THR A 297 9.36 12.03 13.26
CA THR A 297 9.63 11.87 14.70
C THR A 297 9.00 13.03 15.46
N GLY A 298 8.24 12.74 16.52
CA GLY A 298 7.67 13.78 17.37
C GLY A 298 6.99 13.20 18.60
N ASN A 299 7.02 13.95 19.70
CA ASN A 299 6.12 13.69 20.82
C ASN A 299 4.68 13.76 20.29
N PRO A 300 3.79 12.82 20.66
CA PRO A 300 2.37 13.01 20.43
C PRO A 300 1.97 14.25 21.21
N GLY A 301 1.82 15.38 20.53
CA GLY A 301 1.09 16.49 21.10
C GLY A 301 -0.36 16.05 21.39
N PRO A 302 -1.18 16.91 22.03
CA PRO A 302 -2.57 16.59 22.30
C PRO A 302 -3.27 16.00 21.06
N PRO A 303 -4.23 15.07 21.23
CA PRO A 303 -4.94 14.47 20.10
C PRO A 303 -5.46 15.56 19.14
N GLY A 304 -4.94 15.57 17.90
CA GLY A 304 -5.19 16.62 16.91
C GLY A 304 -3.96 17.43 16.48
N SER A 305 -2.84 17.37 17.23
CA SER A 305 -1.57 18.00 16.87
C SER A 305 -0.51 16.96 16.50
N ALA A 306 -0.83 16.04 15.59
CA ALA A 306 0.23 15.29 14.91
C ALA A 306 1.22 16.30 14.30
N PRO A 307 2.52 16.00 14.22
CA PRO A 307 3.45 16.84 13.49
C PRO A 307 3.18 16.66 11.99
N VAL A 308 2.07 17.24 11.50
CA VAL A 308 1.74 17.36 10.06
C VAL A 308 2.88 18.04 9.31
N ASN A 309 3.75 18.77 10.02
CA ASN A 309 4.91 19.47 9.47
C ASN A 309 6.06 18.55 9.04
N ALA A 310 6.21 17.33 9.56
CA ALA A 310 7.33 16.45 9.17
C ALA A 310 7.11 15.75 7.81
N LEU A 311 5.86 15.66 7.33
CA LEU A 311 5.55 15.28 5.94
C LEU A 311 5.64 16.47 4.97
N ASN A 312 5.87 17.69 5.49
CA ASN A 312 5.98 18.92 4.70
C ASN A 312 7.43 19.44 4.58
N THR A 313 8.45 18.68 5.00
CA THR A 313 9.82 19.21 5.20
C THR A 313 10.86 18.92 4.10
N SER A 314 10.47 18.61 2.87
CA SER A 314 11.44 18.57 1.74
C SER A 314 10.87 18.98 0.38
N ALA A 315 9.58 18.79 0.12
CA ALA A 315 8.92 19.47 -0.99
C ALA A 315 8.56 20.90 -0.53
N GLN A 316 8.97 21.94 -1.26
CA GLN A 316 8.26 23.22 -1.20
C GLN A 316 6.79 22.94 -1.53
N LYS A 317 5.98 22.66 -0.52
CA LYS A 317 4.55 22.43 -0.68
C LYS A 317 3.95 23.76 -1.03
N VAL A 318 3.64 23.91 -2.30
CA VAL A 318 2.96 25.08 -2.81
C VAL A 318 1.57 25.09 -2.17
N LEU A 319 1.26 26.17 -1.45
CA LEU A 319 -0.02 26.33 -0.78
C LEU A 319 -1.11 26.40 -1.86
N LEU A 320 -1.80 25.29 -2.10
CA LEU A 320 -2.89 25.19 -3.05
C LEU A 320 -4.23 25.34 -2.32
N GLN A 321 -5.05 26.29 -2.76
CA GLN A 321 -6.39 26.55 -2.23
C GLN A 321 -7.43 26.52 -3.35
N CYS A 322 -8.70 26.31 -3.00
CA CYS A 322 -9.79 26.40 -3.96
C CYS A 322 -11.05 27.03 -3.36
N TYR A 323 -11.76 27.82 -4.16
CA TYR A 323 -13.03 28.45 -3.77
C TYR A 323 -13.84 28.91 -5.00
N PRO A 324 -15.18 29.02 -4.92
CA PRO A 324 -16.01 28.42 -3.88
C PRO A 324 -15.94 26.90 -3.94
N ASN A 325 -16.05 26.26 -2.79
CA ASN A 325 -16.13 24.81 -2.66
C ASN A 325 -17.24 24.50 -1.62
N PRO A 326 -18.38 23.92 -2.01
CA PRO A 326 -18.69 23.35 -3.32
C PRO A 326 -18.81 24.36 -4.47
N ALA A 327 -18.48 23.93 -5.68
CA ALA A 327 -18.55 24.71 -6.92
C ALA A 327 -19.83 24.35 -7.71
N THR A 328 -20.50 25.36 -8.27
CA THR A 328 -21.74 25.18 -9.07
C THR A 328 -21.55 25.45 -10.56
N SER A 329 -20.73 26.44 -10.90
CA SER A 329 -20.44 26.81 -12.29
C SER A 329 -18.94 27.01 -12.51
N HIS A 330 -18.27 27.60 -11.53
CA HIS A 330 -16.85 27.93 -11.60
C HIS A 330 -16.20 27.69 -10.23
N ILE A 331 -14.92 27.33 -10.27
CA ILE A 331 -14.03 27.25 -9.11
C ILE A 331 -12.71 27.94 -9.44
N PHE A 332 -12.16 28.63 -8.45
CA PHE A 332 -10.85 29.24 -8.49
C PHE A 332 -9.87 28.33 -7.76
N PHE A 333 -8.72 28.06 -8.36
CA PHE A 333 -7.57 27.45 -7.70
C PHE A 333 -6.49 28.50 -7.52
N GLU A 334 -5.98 28.65 -6.29
CA GLU A 334 -4.92 29.60 -5.96
C GLU A 334 -3.66 28.90 -5.48
N TYR A 335 -2.51 29.38 -5.92
CA TYR A 335 -1.21 28.88 -5.49
C TYR A 335 -0.12 29.96 -5.49
N ASP A 336 0.83 29.86 -4.56
CA ASP A 336 1.96 30.79 -4.44
C ASP A 336 3.28 30.11 -4.80
N LEU A 337 4.07 30.75 -5.68
CA LEU A 337 5.39 30.28 -6.09
C LEU A 337 6.49 31.11 -5.43
N ALA A 338 7.36 30.47 -4.66
CA ALA A 338 8.54 31.12 -4.05
C ALA A 338 9.63 31.48 -5.07
N SER A 339 9.65 30.85 -6.24
CA SER A 339 10.57 31.11 -7.34
C SER A 339 9.93 30.70 -8.68
N PRO A 340 10.42 31.20 -9.84
CA PRO A 340 9.89 30.79 -11.13
C PRO A 340 10.04 29.27 -11.34
N ALA A 341 8.99 28.60 -11.83
CA ALA A 341 8.96 27.14 -11.93
C ALA A 341 8.06 26.67 -13.09
N ARG A 342 8.30 25.44 -13.57
CA ARG A 342 7.37 24.77 -14.48
C ARG A 342 6.21 24.21 -13.66
N VAL A 343 4.99 24.57 -14.02
CA VAL A 343 3.75 24.20 -13.33
C VAL A 343 2.84 23.44 -14.27
N LYS A 344 2.35 22.29 -13.81
CA LYS A 344 1.33 21.48 -14.48
C LYS A 344 0.15 21.29 -13.55
N ALA A 345 -1.06 21.42 -14.05
CA ALA A 345 -2.26 21.41 -13.25
C ALA A 345 -3.31 20.47 -13.89
N GLU A 346 -3.81 19.50 -13.14
CA GLU A 346 -4.65 18.40 -13.63
C GLU A 346 -5.83 18.12 -12.72
N ILE A 347 -7.01 17.90 -13.31
CA ILE A 347 -8.19 17.44 -12.61
C ILE A 347 -8.26 15.91 -12.73
N ILE A 348 -8.42 15.24 -11.60
CA ILE A 348 -8.57 13.79 -11.51
C ILE A 348 -9.78 13.43 -10.65
N THR A 349 -10.38 12.28 -10.93
CA THR A 349 -11.44 11.69 -10.10
C THR A 349 -10.85 11.05 -8.83
N LEU A 350 -11.69 10.69 -7.85
CA LEU A 350 -11.23 10.04 -6.61
C LEU A 350 -10.62 8.63 -6.83
N ASP A 351 -11.00 7.94 -7.91
CA ASP A 351 -10.40 6.68 -8.36
C ASP A 351 -9.11 6.90 -9.18
N GLY A 352 -8.58 8.12 -9.23
CA GLY A 352 -7.29 8.44 -9.83
C GLY A 352 -7.30 8.60 -11.36
N LYS A 353 -8.47 8.48 -12.02
CA LYS A 353 -8.56 8.71 -13.47
C LYS A 353 -8.41 10.19 -13.78
N LYS A 354 -7.54 10.49 -14.74
CA LYS A 354 -7.37 11.85 -15.23
C LYS A 354 -8.61 12.29 -16.00
N VAL A 355 -9.22 13.40 -15.58
CA VAL A 355 -10.31 14.07 -16.28
C VAL A 355 -9.72 14.95 -17.37
N GLU A 356 -8.86 15.90 -16.99
CA GLU A 356 -8.20 16.79 -17.93
C GLU A 356 -6.95 17.47 -17.35
N THR A 357 -6.14 18.05 -18.24
CA THR A 357 -5.00 18.92 -17.88
C THR A 357 -5.42 20.37 -18.12
N LEU A 358 -5.52 21.17 -17.05
CA LEU A 358 -5.93 22.58 -17.15
C LEU A 358 -4.86 23.42 -17.86
N PHE A 359 -3.59 23.19 -17.52
CA PHE A 359 -2.45 23.82 -18.19
C PHE A 359 -1.13 23.14 -17.84
N GLU A 360 -0.12 23.44 -18.65
CA GLU A 360 1.28 23.15 -18.37
C GLU A 360 2.14 24.30 -18.91
N ARG A 361 2.76 25.09 -18.02
CA ARG A 361 3.51 26.31 -18.40
C ARG A 361 4.60 26.65 -17.39
N ASN A 362 5.44 27.62 -17.72
CA ASN A 362 6.35 28.23 -16.75
C ASN A 362 5.69 29.45 -16.11
N ASP A 363 5.61 29.47 -14.78
CA ASP A 363 5.06 30.58 -14.01
C ASP A 363 6.17 31.32 -13.25
N TYR A 364 5.90 32.59 -12.94
CA TYR A 364 6.80 33.47 -12.21
C TYR A 364 6.55 33.45 -10.69
N THR A 365 7.45 34.02 -9.91
CA THR A 365 7.30 34.13 -8.44
C THR A 365 6.05 34.91 -8.04
N GLY A 366 5.31 34.42 -7.04
CA GLY A 366 4.15 35.07 -6.44
C GLY A 366 2.85 34.27 -6.60
N ASN A 367 1.74 34.91 -6.26
CA ASN A 367 0.41 34.31 -6.28
C ASN A 367 -0.13 34.17 -7.71
N HIS A 368 -0.71 33.01 -7.97
CA HIS A 368 -1.39 32.66 -9.21
C HIS A 368 -2.82 32.21 -8.89
N GLN A 369 -3.73 32.51 -9.80
CA GLN A 369 -5.11 32.10 -9.73
C GLN A 369 -5.54 31.51 -11.07
N VAL A 370 -6.29 30.41 -11.00
CA VAL A 370 -6.81 29.68 -12.15
C VAL A 370 -8.32 29.60 -11.99
N ASN A 371 -9.05 30.22 -12.90
CA ASN A 371 -10.51 30.08 -12.97
C ASN A 371 -10.85 28.88 -13.86
N TYR A 372 -11.65 27.95 -13.36
CA TYR A 372 -12.04 26.73 -14.04
C TYR A 372 -13.55 26.55 -14.03
N SER A 373 -14.14 26.28 -15.19
CA SER A 373 -15.58 25.99 -15.33
C SER A 373 -15.84 24.51 -15.00
N VAL A 374 -16.78 24.26 -14.10
CA VAL A 374 -17.19 22.92 -13.68
C VAL A 374 -18.48 22.46 -14.36
N GLU A 375 -19.04 23.25 -15.29
CA GLU A 375 -20.36 22.99 -15.89
C GLU A 375 -20.44 21.66 -16.66
N ASN A 376 -19.29 21.17 -17.17
CA ASN A 376 -19.20 19.90 -17.89
C ASN A 376 -18.80 18.72 -17.00
N LEU A 377 -18.58 18.94 -15.70
CA LEU A 377 -18.28 17.89 -14.75
C LEU A 377 -19.59 17.37 -14.12
N PRO A 378 -19.81 16.04 -14.10
CA PRO A 378 -20.87 15.47 -13.28
C PRO A 378 -20.77 15.92 -11.82
N ALA A 379 -21.92 16.03 -11.14
CA ALA A 379 -21.95 16.28 -9.70
C ALA A 379 -21.17 15.17 -8.97
N GLY A 380 -20.23 15.57 -8.10
CA GLY A 380 -19.30 14.61 -7.51
C GLY A 380 -18.07 15.25 -6.86
N MET A 381 -17.19 14.38 -6.38
CA MET A 381 -15.92 14.78 -5.76
C MET A 381 -14.76 14.61 -6.74
N TYR A 382 -13.91 15.62 -6.79
CA TYR A 382 -12.74 15.67 -7.65
C TYR A 382 -11.50 16.09 -6.85
N LEU A 383 -10.34 15.81 -7.42
CA LEU A 383 -9.05 16.28 -6.95
C LEU A 383 -8.42 17.15 -8.05
N MET A 384 -7.85 18.28 -7.64
CA MET A 384 -6.97 19.09 -8.47
C MET A 384 -5.54 18.87 -8.01
N THR A 385 -4.68 18.43 -8.94
CA THR A 385 -3.28 18.12 -8.72
C THR A 385 -2.42 19.18 -9.40
N LEU A 386 -1.63 19.91 -8.61
CA LEU A 386 -0.68 20.91 -9.04
C LEU A 386 0.75 20.37 -8.89
N THR A 387 1.44 20.17 -9.99
CA THR A 387 2.84 19.75 -10.04
C THR A 387 3.72 20.95 -10.32
N VAL A 388 4.57 21.33 -9.37
CA VAL A 388 5.55 22.41 -9.50
C VAL A 388 6.94 21.81 -9.55
N ASN A 389 7.58 21.89 -10.71
CA ASN A 389 8.79 21.16 -11.10
C ASN A 389 8.61 19.64 -10.96
N ARG A 390 8.91 19.09 -9.79
CA ARG A 390 8.78 17.64 -9.47
C ARG A 390 7.92 17.39 -8.23
N ASN A 391 7.42 18.44 -7.59
CA ASN A 391 6.66 18.36 -6.35
C ASN A 391 5.17 18.52 -6.65
N THR A 392 4.37 17.62 -6.09
CA THR A 392 2.93 17.59 -6.33
C THR A 392 2.19 18.04 -5.09
N SER A 393 1.20 18.92 -5.27
CA SER A 393 0.23 19.33 -4.25
C SER A 393 -1.17 19.05 -4.76
N THR A 394 -2.02 18.45 -3.95
CA THR A 394 -3.39 18.07 -4.36
C THR A 394 -4.41 18.71 -3.43
N ILE A 395 -5.51 19.21 -3.99
CA ILE A 395 -6.67 19.71 -3.25
C ILE A 395 -7.95 19.04 -3.72
N LYS A 396 -8.86 18.76 -2.77
CA LYS A 396 -10.17 18.17 -3.04
C LYS A 396 -11.23 19.27 -3.21
N PHE A 397 -12.10 19.12 -4.20
CA PHE A 397 -13.26 19.98 -4.39
C PHE A 397 -14.52 19.19 -4.78
N GLN A 398 -15.68 19.78 -4.51
CA GLN A 398 -17.00 19.23 -4.81
C GLN A 398 -17.66 20.03 -5.94
N VAL A 399 -18.26 19.34 -6.90
CA VAL A 399 -19.15 19.91 -7.92
C VAL A 399 -20.58 19.55 -7.56
N ASN A 400 -21.47 20.54 -7.54
CA ASN A 400 -22.88 20.41 -7.19
C ASN A 400 -23.80 20.44 -8.41
#